data_AF-A0A7C4CEG3-F1
#
_entry.id   AF-A0A7C4CEG3-F1
#
_cell.length_a   1.000
_cell.length_b   1.000
_cell.length_c   1.000
_cell.angle_alpha   90.00
_cell.angle_beta   90.00
_cell.angle_gamma   90.00
#
_symmetry.space_group_name_H-M   'P 1'
#
loop_
_entity.id
_entity.type
_entity.pdbx_description
1 polymer ?
#
loop_
_entity_poly.entity_id
_entity_poly.type
_entity_poly.pdbx_seq_one_letter_code
_entity_poly.pdbx_strand_id
1 'polypeptide(L)' 'MNENQRIVILHNFESSEIVKIMKILRENFPGKDFIFASTTPTSLEWKVLDLIEELKKEHEEFKRVRNEKK' A
#
# COMPACT_ATOMS: atom_id res chain seq x y z
N MET A 1 -20.85 -6.83 1.26
CA MET A 1 -19.40 -7.11 1.10
C MET A 1 -18.92 -7.68 2.41
N ASN A 2 -18.27 -8.85 2.41
CA ASN A 2 -17.78 -9.45 3.67
C ASN A 2 -16.73 -8.53 4.28
N GLU A 3 -17.01 -7.99 5.46
CA GLU A 3 -16.18 -6.99 6.18
C GLU A 3 -14.81 -7.51 6.66
N ASN A 4 -14.45 -8.76 6.32
CA ASN A 4 -13.22 -9.43 6.77
C ASN A 4 -12.11 -9.50 5.72
N GLN A 5 -12.32 -9.01 4.49
CA GLN A 5 -11.29 -9.05 3.45
C GLN A 5 -10.40 -7.81 3.52
N ARG A 6 -9.11 -8.02 3.80
CA ARG A 6 -8.11 -6.94 3.85
C ARG A 6 -7.42 -6.83 2.50
N ILE A 7 -7.45 -5.66 1.89
CA ILE A 7 -6.83 -5.43 0.59
C ILE A 7 -5.48 -4.74 0.78
N VAL A 8 -4.46 -5.26 0.10
CA VAL A 8 -3.10 -4.71 0.07
C VAL A 8 -2.74 -4.43 -1.37
N ILE A 9 -2.56 -3.15 -1.71
CA ILE A 9 -2.17 -2.71 -3.04
C ILE A 9 -0.70 -2.30 -2.99
N LEU A 10 0.11 -2.92 -3.86
CA LEU A 10 1.54 -2.68 -3.97
C LEU A 10 1.83 -1.98 -5.30
N HIS A 11 2.63 -0.90 -5.26
CA HIS A 11 2.99 -0.14 -6.45
C HIS A 11 4.50 -0.02 -6.57
N ASN A 12 5.04 -0.33 -7.76
CA ASN A 12 6.47 -0.26 -8.08
C ASN A 12 7.37 -1.12 -7.17
N PHE A 13 6.89 -2.31 -6.79
CA PHE A 13 7.68 -3.31 -6.07
C PHE A 13 8.14 -4.41 -7.00
N GLU A 14 9.33 -4.93 -6.76
CA GLU A 14 9.80 -6.14 -7.41
C GLU A 14 9.11 -7.38 -6.82
N SER A 15 9.03 -8.44 -7.63
CA SER A 15 8.44 -9.72 -7.20
C SER A 15 9.07 -10.26 -5.92
N SER A 16 10.38 -10.08 -5.74
CA SER A 16 11.10 -10.53 -4.54
C SER A 16 10.67 -9.79 -3.27
N GLU A 17 10.31 -8.52 -3.40
CA GLU A 17 9.85 -7.65 -2.30
C GLU A 17 8.38 -7.94 -1.96
N ILE A 18 7.54 -8.14 -2.97
CA ILE A 18 6.13 -8.52 -2.80
C ILE A 18 6.03 -9.80 -1.97
N VAL A 19 6.82 -10.83 -2.30
CA VAL A 19 6.83 -12.10 -1.56
C VAL A 19 7.23 -11.91 -0.10
N LYS A 20 8.21 -11.04 0.19
CA LYS A 20 8.62 -10.70 1.57
C LYS A 20 7.49 -10.02 2.33
N ILE A 21 6.82 -9.04 1.71
CA ILE A 21 5.69 -8.32 2.32
C ILE A 21 4.54 -9.28 2.64
N MET A 22 4.19 -10.14 1.68
CA MET A 22 3.16 -11.17 1.86
C MET A 22 3.46 -12.09 3.06
N LYS A 23 4.72 -12.49 3.22
CA LYS A 23 5.16 -13.31 4.35
C LYS A 23 5.00 -12.57 5.68
N ILE A 24 5.51 -11.34 5.77
CA ILE A 24 5.42 -10.51 6.98
C ILE A 24 3.97 -10.31 7.40
N LEU A 25 3.06 -10.00 6.47
CA LEU A 25 1.65 -9.77 6.80
C LEU A 25 0.96 -11.05 7.29
N ARG A 26 1.22 -12.20 6.67
CA ARG A 26 0.66 -13.47 7.14
C ARG A 26 1.18 -13.87 8.53
N GLU A 27 2.46 -13.63 8.81
CA GLU A 27 3.08 -13.94 10.10
C GLU A 27 2.54 -13.05 11.23
N ASN A 28 2.35 -11.75 10.97
CA ASN A 28 1.94 -10.79 11.99
C ASN A 28 0.42 -10.68 12.17
N PHE A 29 -0.37 -11.16 11.20
CA PHE A 29 -1.83 -11.11 11.24
C PHE A 29 -2.45 -12.47 10.91
N PRO A 30 -2.22 -13.49 11.76
CA PRO A 30 -2.76 -14.83 11.54
C PRO A 30 -4.30 -14.82 11.52
N GLY A 31 -4.89 -15.64 10.65
CA GLY A 31 -6.35 -15.78 10.52
C GLY A 31 -7.05 -14.62 9.81
N LYS A 32 -6.30 -13.66 9.24
CA LYS A 32 -6.85 -12.61 8.38
C LYS A 32 -6.72 -13.01 6.91
N ASP A 33 -7.79 -12.77 6.16
CA ASP A 33 -7.81 -12.98 4.72
C ASP A 33 -7.30 -11.72 4.01
N PHE A 34 -6.23 -11.87 3.25
CA PHE A 34 -5.56 -10.77 2.55
C PHE A 34 -5.64 -10.95 1.05
N ILE A 35 -6.17 -9.94 0.36
CA ILE A 35 -6.15 -9.83 -1.09
C ILE A 35 -4.98 -8.92 -1.47
N PHE A 36 -4.00 -9.49 -2.17
CA PHE A 36 -2.85 -8.76 -2.67
C PHE A 36 -3.07 -8.39 -4.13
N ALA A 37 -2.80 -7.14 -4.48
CA ALA A 37 -2.79 -6.66 -5.85
C ALA A 37 -1.52 -5.85 -6.10
N SER A 38 -0.94 -5.97 -7.29
CA SER A 38 0.06 -5.04 -7.79
C SER A 38 -0.59 -4.09 -8.79
N THR A 39 -0.18 -2.82 -8.76
CA THR A 39 -0.61 -1.85 -9.77
C THR A 39 0.27 -1.97 -11.00
N THR A 40 -0.37 -2.04 -12.16
CA THR A 40 0.21 -1.87 -13.49
C THR A 40 -0.12 -0.48 -14.03
N PRO A 41 0.62 0.02 -15.04
CA PRO A 41 0.31 1.30 -15.70
C PRO A 41 -1.16 1.43 -16.11
N THR A 42 -1.77 0.35 -16.61
CA THR A 42 -3.20 0.32 -16.99
C THR A 42 -4.15 0.35 -15.80
N SER A 43 -3.81 -0.28 -14.67
CA SER A 43 -4.66 -0.25 -13.46
C SER A 43 -4.61 1.08 -12.70
N LEU A 44 -3.62 1.94 -12.98
CA LEU A 44 -3.47 3.25 -12.36
C LEU A 44 -4.49 4.26 -12.90
N GLU A 45 -4.85 4.16 -14.18
CA GLU A 45 -5.61 5.20 -14.89
C GLU A 45 -7.03 5.48 -14.36
N TRP A 46 -7.63 4.63 -13.51
CA TRP A 46 -9.10 4.70 -13.27
C TRP A 46 -9.57 5.18 -11.89
N LYS A 47 -8.71 5.31 -10.86
CA LYS A 47 -9.03 5.89 -9.52
C LYS A 47 -7.92 5.71 -8.47
N VAL A 48 -7.03 4.74 -8.68
CA VAL A 48 -5.96 4.43 -7.71
C VAL A 48 -4.79 5.40 -7.84
N LEU A 49 -4.53 5.95 -9.03
CA LEU A 49 -3.52 7.00 -9.21
C LEU A 49 -3.86 8.25 -8.39
N ASP A 50 -5.11 8.73 -8.45
CA ASP A 50 -5.55 9.90 -7.67
C ASP A 50 -5.33 9.68 -6.16
N LEU A 51 -5.66 8.49 -5.66
CA LEU A 51 -5.43 8.09 -4.27
C LEU A 51 -3.94 8.04 -3.91
N ILE A 52 -3.10 7.52 -4.82
CA ILE A 52 -1.64 7.46 -4.62
C ILE A 52 -1.05 8.87 -4.59
N GLU A 53 -1.51 9.77 -5.46
CA GLU A 53 -1.04 11.16 -5.48
C GLU A 53 -1.40 11.91 -4.20
N GLU A 54 -2.62 11.74 -3.69
CA GLU A 54 -3.02 12.35 -2.42
C GLU A 54 -2.19 11.82 -1.25
N LEU A 55 -2.02 10.49 -1.15
CA LEU A 55 -1.20 9.88 -0.11
C LEU A 55 0.28 10.31 -0.17
N LYS A 56 0.82 10.55 -1.37
CA LYS A 56 2.18 11.09 -1.53
C LYS A 56 2.27 12.51 -0.98
N LYS A 57 1.31 13.37 -1.31
CA LYS A 57 1.25 14.76 -0.80
C LYS A 57 1.14 14.77 0.72
N GLU A 58 0.27 13.94 1.29
CA GLU A 58 0.15 13.82 2.75
C GLU A 58 1.48 13.38 3.38
N HIS A 59 2.14 12.34 2.85
CA HIS A 59 3.41 11.85 3.39
C HIS A 59 4.55 12.87 3.31
N GLU A 60 4.62 13.66 2.23
CA GLU A 60 5.60 14.74 2.11
C GLU A 60 5.36 15.85 3.13
N GLU A 61 4.10 16.21 3.35
CA GLU A 61 3.74 17.21 4.36
C GLU A 61 4.03 16.70 5.78
N PHE A 62 3.74 15.43 6.07
CA PHE A 62 4.13 14.79 7.33
C PHE A 62 5.65 14.80 7.56
N LYS A 63 6.45 14.61 6.50
CA LYS A 63 7.91 14.72 6.60
C LYS A 63 8.38 16.16 6.85
N ARG A 64 7.77 17.15 6.21
CA ARG A 64 8.08 18.57 6.43
C ARG A 64 7.81 18.97 7.88
N VAL A 65 6.62 18.66 8.40
CA VAL A 65 6.24 18.96 9.79
C VAL A 65 7.14 18.23 10.80
N ARG A 66 7.62 17.02 10.47
CA ARG A 66 8.57 16.27 11.30
C ARG A 66 9.97 16.90 11.34
N ASN A 67 10.39 17.57 10.27
CA ASN A 67 11.68 18.25 10.20
C ASN A 67 11.67 19.66 10.82
N GLU A 68 10.52 20.32 10.91
CA GLU A 68 10.37 21.64 11.56
C GLU A 68 10.29 21.56 13.10
N LYS A 69 10.13 20.35 13.66
CA LYS A 69 10.11 20.11 15.12
C LYS A 69 11.44 19.60 15.70
N LYS A 70 12.54 19.69 14.94
CA LYS A 70 13.91 19.46 15.40
C LYS A 70 14.66 20.78 15.50
#